data_AF-A0AAW2S6B2-F1
#
_entry.id   AF-A0AAW2S6B2-F1
#
_cell.length_a   1.000
_cell.length_b   1.000
_cell.length_c   1.000
_cell.angle_alpha   90.00
_cell.angle_beta   90.00
_cell.angle_gamma   90.00
#
_symmetry.space_group_name_H-M   'P 1'
#
loop_
_entity.id
_entity.type
_entity.pdbx_description
1 polymer ?
#
loop_
_entity_poly.entity_id
_entity_poly.type
_entity_poly.pdbx_seq_one_letter_code
_entity_poly.pdbx_strand_id
1 'polypeptide(L)' 'MCYIEEIDGPSKDYCDESNTQYPCAPNKGYYGRGPIQLSWNFNYGPAGNSIGFDGLNNPEIVATDRVIFSGLAY' A
#
# COMPACT_ATOMS: atom_id res chain seq x y z
N MET A 1 16.74 4.45 2.38
CA MET A 1 15.85 5.19 1.46
C MET A 1 15.69 6.62 1.96
N CYS A 2 15.66 7.62 1.07
CA CYS A 2 15.35 9.01 1.45
C CYS A 2 13.84 9.28 1.53
N TYR A 3 13.03 8.52 0.77
CA TYR A 3 11.59 8.69 0.68
C TYR A 3 10.84 7.46 1.17
N ILE A 4 9.84 7.67 2.03
CA ILE A 4 8.94 6.65 2.55
C ILE A 4 7.79 6.41 1.57
N GLU A 5 7.37 7.46 0.86
CA GLU A 5 6.28 7.43 -0.12
C GLU A 5 6.80 7.85 -1.50
N GLU A 6 6.12 7.39 -2.55
CA GLU A 6 6.37 7.77 -3.94
C GLU A 6 6.24 9.29 -4.10
N ILE A 7 7.20 9.90 -4.79
CA ILE A 7 7.14 11.32 -5.16
C ILE A 7 5.93 11.52 -6.09
N ASP A 8 5.08 12.50 -5.76
CA ASP A 8 3.80 12.76 -6.44
C ASP A 8 2.82 11.58 -6.39
N GLY A 9 3.03 10.59 -5.51
CA GLY A 9 2.16 9.43 -5.35
C GLY A 9 0.67 9.77 -5.22
N PRO A 10 0.25 10.72 -4.36
CA PRO A 10 -1.15 11.13 -4.22
C PRO A 10 -1.83 11.64 -5.50
N SER A 11 -1.08 11.97 -6.56
CA SER A 11 -1.64 12.35 -7.87
C SER A 11 -2.10 11.17 -8.71
N LYS A 12 -1.79 9.93 -8.30
CA LYS A 12 -2.15 8.67 -8.96
C LYS A 12 -2.85 7.77 -7.94
N ASP A 13 -3.94 7.12 -8.34
CA ASP A 13 -4.69 6.24 -7.44
C ASP A 13 -4.07 4.84 -7.30
N TYR A 14 -3.37 4.36 -8.35
CA TYR A 14 -2.87 2.98 -8.44
C TYR A 14 -3.94 1.96 -8.09
N CYS A 15 -5.15 2.20 -8.57
CA CYS A 15 -6.28 1.30 -8.41
C CYS A 15 -6.49 0.54 -9.72
N ASP A 16 -6.47 -0.79 -9.68
CA ASP A 16 -7.04 -1.61 -10.74
C ASP A 16 -8.50 -1.92 -10.38
N GLU A 17 -9.44 -1.19 -10.99
CA GLU A 17 -10.88 -1.34 -10.76
C GLU A 17 -11.43 -2.68 -11.27
N SER A 18 -10.69 -3.38 -12.14
CA SER A 18 -11.08 -4.70 -12.62
C SER A 18 -10.78 -5.81 -11.61
N ASN A 19 -9.95 -5.55 -10.60
CA ASN A 19 -9.59 -6.52 -9.59
C ASN A 19 -10.68 -6.64 -8.50
N THR A 20 -11.48 -7.70 -8.61
CA THR A 20 -12.58 -7.98 -7.67
C THR A 20 -12.14 -8.68 -6.38
N GLN A 21 -10.95 -9.29 -6.36
CA GLN A 21 -10.40 -9.95 -5.17
C GLN A 21 -9.91 -8.92 -4.13
N TYR A 22 -9.32 -7.83 -4.61
CA TYR A 22 -8.79 -6.75 -3.80
C TYR A 22 -9.38 -5.41 -4.26
N PRO A 23 -10.69 -5.18 -4.01
CA PRO A 23 -11.36 -3.99 -4.50
C PRO A 23 -10.76 -2.73 -3.87
N CYS A 24 -10.69 -1.66 -4.65
CA CYS A 24 -10.21 -0.38 -4.17
C CYS A 24 -11.20 0.24 -3.19
N ALA A 25 -10.69 0.70 -2.05
CA ALA A 25 -11.47 1.42 -1.07
C ALA A 25 -11.70 2.88 -1.53
N PRO A 26 -12.89 3.46 -1.28
CA PRO A 26 -13.16 4.86 -1.60
C PRO A 26 -12.15 5.82 -0.95
N ASN A 27 -11.70 6.82 -1.70
CA ASN A 27 -10.75 7.84 -1.25
C ASN A 27 -9.38 7.28 -0.78
N LYS A 28 -8.99 6.08 -1.24
CA LYS A 28 -7.67 5.51 -0.97
C LYS A 28 -6.82 5.47 -2.24
N GLY A 29 -5.53 5.72 -2.04
CA GLY A 29 -4.51 5.63 -3.08
C GLY A 29 -3.45 4.61 -2.71
N TYR A 30 -3.08 3.77 -3.67
CA TYR A 30 -2.15 2.66 -3.54
C TYR A 30 -0.80 2.97 -4.20
N TYR A 31 -0.35 4.23 -4.15
CA TYR A 31 0.98 4.62 -4.60
C TYR A 31 2.09 4.01 -3.74
N GLY A 32 3.33 4.09 -4.23
CA GLY A 32 4.48 3.46 -3.60
C GLY A 32 4.65 3.89 -2.15
N ARG A 33 4.70 2.91 -1.23
CA ARG A 33 5.07 3.15 0.18
C ARG A 33 6.06 2.12 0.69
N GLY A 34 6.85 2.53 1.66
CA GLY A 34 7.75 1.64 2.38
C GLY A 34 9.02 1.27 1.61
N PRO A 35 9.78 0.30 2.13
CA PRO A 35 11.11 -0.04 1.66
C PRO A 35 11.13 -0.70 0.27
N ILE A 36 10.02 -1.33 -0.14
CA ILE A 36 9.89 -1.94 -1.47
C ILE A 36 9.03 -1.12 -2.43
N GLN A 37 8.58 0.08 -2.00
CA GLN A 37 7.62 0.90 -2.74
C GLN A 37 6.41 0.07 -3.19
N LEU A 38 5.71 -0.49 -2.20
CA LEU A 38 4.49 -1.28 -2.41
C LEU A 38 3.46 -0.40 -3.13
N SER A 39 3.01 -0.83 -4.31
CA SER A 39 2.03 -0.13 -5.13
C SER A 39 0.94 -1.07 -5.61
N TRP A 40 -0.23 -0.53 -5.96
CA TRP A 40 -1.43 -1.23 -6.44
C TRP A 40 -2.25 -2.00 -5.40
N ASN A 41 -3.57 -1.86 -5.47
CA ASN A 41 -4.55 -2.57 -4.63
C ASN A 41 -4.29 -4.08 -4.54
N PHE A 42 -3.96 -4.71 -5.66
CA PHE A 42 -3.70 -6.15 -5.72
C PHE A 42 -2.39 -6.59 -5.07
N ASN A 43 -1.49 -5.66 -4.69
CA ASN A 43 -0.33 -5.96 -3.86
C ASN A 43 -0.55 -5.56 -2.40
N TYR A 44 -1.24 -4.43 -2.15
CA TYR A 44 -1.59 -4.00 -0.80
C TYR A 44 -2.49 -5.00 -0.08
N GLY A 45 -3.49 -5.57 -0.76
CA GLY A 45 -4.36 -6.59 -0.19
C GLY A 45 -3.63 -7.83 0.33
N PRO A 46 -2.86 -8.57 -0.49
CA PRO A 46 -2.14 -9.75 -0.03
C PRO A 46 -1.01 -9.42 0.95
N ALA A 47 -0.33 -8.29 0.82
CA ALA A 47 0.65 -7.85 1.81
C ALA A 47 0.01 -7.64 3.19
N GLY A 48 -1.15 -7.00 3.22
CA GLY A 48 -1.98 -6.86 4.41
C GLY A 48 -2.33 -8.19 5.06
N ASN A 49 -2.75 -9.17 4.26
CA ASN A 49 -3.06 -10.52 4.73
C ASN A 49 -1.83 -11.25 5.31
N SER A 50 -0.64 -11.07 4.72
CA SER A 50 0.59 -11.75 5.14
C SER A 50 1.17 -11.17 6.43
N ILE A 51 1.16 -9.84 6.55
CA ILE A 51 1.81 -9.11 7.67
C ILE A 51 0.82 -8.82 8.81
N GLY A 52 -0.48 -8.79 8.53
CA GLY A 52 -1.53 -8.54 9.52
C GLY A 52 -1.96 -7.08 9.61
N PHE A 53 -2.11 -6.39 8.47
CA PHE A 53 -2.66 -5.04 8.40
C PHE A 53 -3.75 -4.91 7.33
N ASP A 54 -4.61 -3.90 7.44
CA ASP A 54 -5.64 -3.63 6.43
C ASP A 54 -5.05 -2.81 5.27
N GLY A 55 -4.51 -3.52 4.27
CA GLY A 55 -3.90 -2.88 3.10
C GLY A 55 -4.88 -2.16 2.18
N LEU A 56 -6.19 -2.48 2.23
CA LEU A 56 -7.17 -1.87 1.32
C LEU A 56 -7.79 -0.61 1.91
N ASN A 57 -8.18 -0.64 3.19
CA ASN A 57 -8.82 0.49 3.86
C ASN A 57 -7.84 1.37 4.64
N ASN A 58 -6.59 0.95 4.83
CA ASN A 58 -5.56 1.73 5.52
C ASN A 58 -4.17 1.58 4.87
N PRO A 59 -4.01 1.80 3.55
CA PRO A 59 -2.72 1.68 2.87
C PRO A 59 -1.64 2.62 3.42
N GLU A 60 -2.03 3.77 3.99
CA GLU A 60 -1.13 4.74 4.63
C GLU A 60 -0.36 4.18 5.85
N ILE A 61 -0.84 3.07 6.44
CA ILE A 61 -0.18 2.43 7.58
C ILE A 61 1.25 1.96 7.24
N VAL A 62 1.50 1.62 5.97
CA VAL A 62 2.83 1.22 5.47
C VAL A 62 3.88 2.33 5.66
N ALA A 63 3.46 3.58 5.60
CA ALA A 63 4.34 4.74 5.76
C ALA A 63 4.48 5.21 7.22
N THR A 64 3.60 4.78 8.12
CA THR A 64 3.48 5.33 9.47
C THR A 64 3.82 4.34 10.58
N ASP A 65 3.59 3.05 10.36
CA ASP A 65 3.89 1.99 11.33
C ASP A 65 5.22 1.31 11.01
N ARG A 66 6.14 1.31 11.99
CA ARG A 66 7.48 0.73 11.82
C ARG A 66 7.47 -0.79 11.70
N VAL A 67 6.57 -1.48 12.39
CA VAL A 67 6.48 -2.95 12.34
C VAL A 67 6.02 -3.37 10.94
N ILE A 68 5.02 -2.68 10.39
CA ILE A 68 4.52 -2.94 9.05
C ILE A 68 5.55 -2.55 8.00
N PHE A 69 6.18 -1.37 8.14
CA PHE A 69 7.27 -0.94 7.27
C PHE A 69 8.39 -1.98 7.21
N SER A 70 8.85 -2.46 8.38
CA SER A 70 9.88 -3.49 8.45
C SER A 70 9.40 -4.83 7.91
N GLY A 71 8.15 -5.22 8.14
CA GLY A 71 7.57 -6.46 7.63
C GLY A 71 7.56 -6.56 6.09
N LEU A 72 7.58 -5.44 5.37
CA LEU A 72 7.70 -5.42 3.91
C LEU A 72 9.14 -5.49 3.39
N ALA A 73 10.14 -5.35 4.26
CA ALA A 73 11.56 -5.41 3.91
C ALA A 73 12.15 -6.83 3.97
N TYR A 74 11.40 -7.80 4.48
CA TYR A 74 11.89 -9.16 4.81
C TYR A 74 11.00 -10.25 4.21
#